data_AF-A0A1E1LJ64-F1
#
_entry.id   AF-A0A1E1LJ64-F1
#
_cell.length_a   1.000
_cell.length_b   1.000
_cell.length_c   1.000
_cell.angle_alpha   90.00
_cell.angle_beta   90.00
_cell.angle_gamma   90.00
#
_symmetry.space_group_name_H-M   'P 1'
#
loop_
_entity.id
_entity.type
_entity.pdbx_description
1 polymer ?
#
loop_
_entity_poly.entity_id
_entity_poly.type
_entity_poly.pdbx_seq_one_letter_code
_entity_poly.pdbx_strand_id
1 'polypeptide(L)'
;MPVSENNAQQCKISIQLSVSTIEFYLASKDPYRVVAGQDEYPTPWPYNRNCYGVSKYTRDMFHRIESAYGAVLVRHGITVLCIYFESIVPINSGSEVYIDTIVLISHDEDSSNWHLAADEIQALVDEEVLRTQPKEENRIRIELRNPTKWYRGRSSAVSPGTEEHYALLSTVETMKSKAEEACLEHLTNITWVLRCPLIPYCAKPSVPTVMIAVKPGSKGQWGQIEEQLRLALCTVSEGDVDVKFELVAGALLPNLTSIGVRGSREAGSIGPWVHFHDQNGEKFKGFLTAHHVAAAHRVVSPADGPPLKRLYAEIGINRKEKKARKPPIVDYPAPLDTAQTKERYETYAKRFPDNAAKDSEDLKNMDDLYDSGGLGTVLESSGYYRKNKEGRRMDWAFIRLNVQNQHMFGENTTATGPNGTLCHTYTQSGLIPYIYSGERITEMGSQRWDRG
;
A
#
# COMPACT_ATOMS: atom_id res chain seq x y z
N MET A 1 -2.68 -37.67 18.68
CA MET A 1 -3.78 -37.61 19.66
C MET A 1 -4.56 -36.33 19.39
N PRO A 2 -5.89 -36.36 19.22
CA PRO A 2 -6.63 -35.18 18.78
C PRO A 2 -6.81 -34.22 19.96
N VAL A 3 -6.21 -33.04 19.86
CA VAL A 3 -6.50 -31.90 20.74
C VAL A 3 -7.76 -31.22 20.19
N SER A 4 -8.69 -30.94 21.09
CA SER A 4 -10.11 -30.69 20.81
C SER A 4 -10.38 -29.49 19.88
N GLU A 5 -11.01 -29.78 18.75
CA GLU A 5 -11.57 -28.83 17.78
C GLU A 5 -12.54 -27.79 18.40
N ASN A 6 -13.11 -28.07 19.58
CA ASN A 6 -14.21 -27.29 20.15
C ASN A 6 -13.90 -25.82 20.50
N ASN A 7 -12.71 -25.48 21.02
CA ASN A 7 -12.45 -24.10 21.48
C ASN A 7 -12.05 -23.15 20.33
N ALA A 8 -11.23 -23.62 19.39
CA ALA A 8 -10.91 -22.88 18.17
C ALA A 8 -12.15 -22.71 17.27
N GLN A 9 -13.08 -23.68 17.31
CA GLN A 9 -14.32 -23.63 16.56
C GLN A 9 -15.36 -22.73 17.21
N GLN A 10 -15.47 -22.68 18.54
CA GLN A 10 -16.32 -21.70 19.24
C GLN A 10 -15.90 -20.25 18.99
N CYS A 11 -14.60 -19.95 19.03
CA CYS A 11 -14.10 -18.60 18.74
C CYS A 11 -14.28 -18.23 17.25
N LYS A 12 -14.05 -19.18 16.32
CA LYS A 12 -14.36 -18.98 14.88
C LYS A 12 -15.85 -18.77 14.60
N ILE A 13 -16.74 -19.49 15.28
CA ILE A 13 -18.20 -19.38 15.10
C ILE A 13 -18.75 -18.07 15.67
N SER A 14 -18.22 -17.57 16.80
CA SER A 14 -18.69 -16.28 17.36
C SER A 14 -18.25 -15.09 16.50
N ILE A 15 -17.04 -15.14 15.93
CA ILE A 15 -16.51 -14.08 15.05
C ILE A 15 -17.24 -14.04 13.70
N GLN A 16 -17.72 -15.18 13.19
CA GLN A 16 -18.48 -15.26 11.93
C GLN A 16 -19.82 -14.51 11.96
N LEU A 17 -20.40 -14.25 13.13
CA LEU A 17 -21.72 -13.64 13.27
C LEU A 17 -21.72 -12.28 13.98
N SER A 18 -20.62 -11.91 14.65
CA SER A 18 -20.49 -10.65 15.38
C SER A 18 -20.03 -9.50 14.49
N VAL A 19 -20.57 -8.30 14.74
CA VAL A 19 -20.09 -7.06 14.11
C VAL A 19 -18.74 -6.68 14.72
N SER A 20 -17.71 -6.54 13.88
CA SER A 20 -16.36 -6.12 14.30
C SER A 20 -15.74 -5.16 13.29
N THR A 21 -14.61 -4.54 13.61
CA THR A 21 -13.85 -3.79 12.59
C THR A 21 -13.17 -4.75 11.61
N ILE A 22 -12.92 -4.31 10.38
CA ILE A 22 -12.25 -5.15 9.38
C ILE A 22 -10.87 -5.59 9.88
N GLU A 23 -10.12 -4.73 10.54
CA GLU A 23 -8.81 -5.05 11.10
C GLU A 23 -8.89 -6.13 12.18
N PHE A 24 -9.94 -6.09 13.02
CA PHE A 24 -10.15 -7.09 14.07
C PHE A 24 -10.41 -8.44 13.44
N TYR A 25 -11.34 -8.46 12.49
CA TYR A 25 -11.70 -9.66 11.76
C TYR A 25 -10.48 -10.28 11.07
N LEU A 26 -9.69 -9.48 10.36
CA LEU A 26 -8.48 -9.97 9.71
C LEU A 26 -7.41 -10.44 10.69
N ALA A 27 -7.23 -9.74 11.81
CA ALA A 27 -6.30 -10.14 12.87
C ALA A 27 -6.66 -11.52 13.44
N SER A 28 -7.95 -11.75 13.66
CA SER A 28 -8.45 -13.00 14.24
C SER A 28 -8.23 -14.24 13.35
N LYS A 29 -7.99 -14.03 12.03
CA LYS A 29 -7.69 -15.11 11.09
C LYS A 29 -6.23 -15.56 11.12
N ASP A 30 -5.33 -14.80 11.76
CA ASP A 30 -3.91 -15.13 11.86
C ASP A 30 -3.56 -15.67 13.25
N PRO A 31 -3.57 -17.01 13.44
CA PRO A 31 -3.29 -17.60 14.74
C PRO A 31 -1.81 -17.47 15.16
N TYR A 32 -0.95 -17.03 14.24
CA TYR A 32 0.49 -16.91 14.44
C TYR A 32 0.93 -15.45 14.67
N ARG A 33 -0.04 -14.56 14.87
CA ARG A 33 0.16 -13.16 15.20
C ARG A 33 -0.91 -12.70 16.17
N VAL A 34 -0.53 -12.61 17.43
CA VAL A 34 -1.46 -12.35 18.53
C VAL A 34 -1.10 -11.06 19.24
N VAL A 35 -2.08 -10.16 19.38
CA VAL A 35 -1.96 -8.93 20.17
C VAL A 35 -2.81 -9.11 21.43
N ALA A 36 -2.26 -8.71 22.58
CA ALA A 36 -3.01 -8.71 23.84
C ALA A 36 -4.21 -7.75 23.79
N GLY A 37 -5.32 -8.10 24.43
CA GLY A 37 -6.54 -7.30 24.46
C GLY A 37 -7.22 -7.19 23.09
N GLN A 38 -7.37 -8.31 22.39
CA GLN A 38 -7.81 -8.37 20.98
C GLN A 38 -9.04 -7.50 20.68
N ASP A 39 -10.03 -7.43 21.60
CA ASP A 39 -11.29 -6.67 21.43
C ASP A 39 -11.09 -5.14 21.40
N GLU A 40 -9.94 -4.67 21.90
CA GLU A 40 -9.55 -3.25 21.88
C GLU A 40 -8.47 -2.94 20.84
N TYR A 41 -7.71 -3.95 20.37
CA TYR A 41 -6.50 -3.76 19.56
C TYR A 41 -6.45 -4.58 18.27
N PRO A 42 -7.26 -4.23 17.27
CA PRO A 42 -7.17 -4.90 16.01
C PRO A 42 -5.88 -4.52 15.28
N THR A 43 -5.06 -5.50 14.87
CA THR A 43 -4.09 -5.26 13.80
C THR A 43 -4.08 -6.44 12.82
N PRO A 44 -4.28 -6.19 11.52
CA PRO A 44 -3.22 -5.59 10.74
C PRO A 44 -3.66 -4.33 10.01
N TRP A 45 -2.64 -3.58 9.67
CA TRP A 45 -2.69 -2.26 9.07
C TRP A 45 -1.55 -2.24 8.05
N PRO A 46 -1.39 -1.22 7.18
CA PRO A 46 -0.06 -0.91 6.64
C PRO A 46 0.72 -0.01 7.63
N TYR A 47 1.57 -0.44 8.59
CA TYR A 47 2.00 0.45 9.73
C TYR A 47 3.32 1.12 9.45
N ASN A 48 3.49 2.31 10.00
CA ASN A 48 4.77 2.97 10.10
C ASN A 48 5.46 2.46 11.37
N ARG A 49 6.60 1.78 11.19
CA ARG A 49 7.40 1.24 12.29
C ARG A 49 8.57 2.15 12.58
N ASN A 50 8.90 2.28 13.86
CA ASN A 50 10.13 2.92 14.34
C ASN A 50 10.29 4.39 13.89
N CYS A 51 9.19 5.10 13.64
CA CYS A 51 9.24 6.51 13.26
C CYS A 51 9.79 7.42 14.36
N TYR A 52 9.58 7.06 15.62
CA TYR A 52 9.93 7.89 16.77
C TYR A 52 10.92 7.24 17.74
N GLY A 53 11.26 5.97 17.50
CA GLY A 53 12.02 5.14 18.43
C GLY A 53 11.18 4.75 19.65
N VAL A 54 11.40 3.56 20.19
CA VAL A 54 10.73 3.13 21.42
C VAL A 54 11.28 3.88 22.62
N SER A 55 10.41 4.27 23.54
CA SER A 55 10.84 5.01 24.74
C SER A 55 11.82 4.18 25.58
N LYS A 56 12.80 4.86 26.19
CA LYS A 56 13.75 4.22 27.12
C LYS A 56 13.00 3.57 28.29
N TYR A 57 11.94 4.22 28.75
CA TYR A 57 11.08 3.73 29.81
C TYR A 57 10.50 2.35 29.50
N THR A 58 9.94 2.13 28.31
CA THR A 58 9.40 0.83 27.90
C THR A 58 10.45 -0.28 27.99
N ARG A 59 11.68 0.00 27.56
CA ARG A 59 12.79 -0.98 27.63
C ARG A 59 13.16 -1.30 29.07
N ASP A 60 13.42 -0.26 29.87
CA ASP A 60 13.83 -0.41 31.27
C ASP A 60 12.72 -1.09 32.10
N MET A 61 11.46 -0.80 31.80
CA MET A 61 10.29 -1.42 32.41
C MET A 61 10.22 -2.90 32.09
N PHE A 62 10.31 -3.27 30.80
CA PHE A 62 10.18 -4.66 30.41
C PHE A 62 11.31 -5.53 30.97
N HIS A 63 12.52 -4.98 31.12
CA HIS A 63 13.62 -5.65 31.83
C HIS A 63 13.31 -5.92 33.31
N ARG A 64 12.58 -5.04 34.01
CA ARG A 64 12.23 -5.26 35.43
C ARG A 64 11.27 -6.42 35.63
N ILE A 65 10.40 -6.68 34.65
CA ILE A 65 9.42 -7.78 34.72
C ILE A 65 9.90 -9.07 34.04
N GLU A 66 11.19 -9.18 33.73
CA GLU A 66 11.79 -10.32 33.00
C GLU A 66 11.47 -11.68 33.61
N SER A 67 11.71 -11.85 34.90
CA SER A 67 11.40 -13.09 35.60
C SER A 67 9.90 -13.42 35.58
N ALA A 68 9.04 -12.39 35.63
CA ALA A 68 7.59 -12.57 35.69
C ALA A 68 7.01 -12.99 34.34
N TYR A 69 7.33 -12.28 33.24
CA TYR A 69 6.86 -12.68 31.92
C TYR A 69 7.51 -14.00 31.48
N GLY A 70 8.76 -14.27 31.87
CA GLY A 70 9.42 -15.55 31.62
C GLY A 70 8.65 -16.73 32.23
N ALA A 71 8.12 -16.58 33.44
CA ALA A 71 7.29 -17.59 34.08
C ALA A 71 5.95 -17.80 33.35
N VAL A 72 5.35 -16.75 32.79
CA VAL A 72 4.13 -16.85 31.97
C VAL A 72 4.42 -17.65 30.69
N LEU A 73 5.50 -17.32 29.99
CA LEU A 73 5.90 -18.03 28.76
C LEU A 73 6.13 -19.52 29.01
N VAL A 74 6.85 -19.89 30.08
CA VAL A 74 7.08 -21.29 30.45
C VAL A 74 5.77 -22.01 30.78
N ARG A 75 4.85 -21.37 31.51
CA ARG A 75 3.55 -21.95 31.87
C ARG A 75 2.70 -22.27 30.65
N HIS A 76 2.75 -21.40 29.65
CA HIS A 76 2.01 -21.56 28.39
C HIS A 76 2.76 -22.37 27.33
N GLY A 77 3.97 -22.85 27.64
CA GLY A 77 4.79 -23.67 26.74
C GLY A 77 5.35 -22.90 25.54
N ILE A 78 5.56 -21.58 25.68
CA ILE A 78 6.01 -20.72 24.59
C ILE A 78 7.53 -20.50 24.68
N THR A 79 8.23 -20.80 23.59
CA THR A 79 9.67 -20.55 23.44
C THR A 79 9.89 -19.24 22.68
N VAL A 80 10.37 -18.22 23.38
CA VAL A 80 10.74 -16.94 22.75
C VAL A 80 12.18 -17.00 22.26
N LEU A 81 12.37 -16.68 20.98
CA LEU A 81 13.67 -16.60 20.32
C LEU A 81 14.32 -15.22 20.47
N CYS A 82 13.52 -14.17 20.32
CA CYS A 82 13.98 -12.80 20.48
C CYS A 82 12.83 -11.86 20.81
N ILE A 83 13.18 -10.70 21.35
CA ILE A 83 12.25 -9.65 21.75
C ILE A 83 12.63 -8.39 20.95
N TYR A 84 11.65 -7.82 20.26
CA TYR A 84 11.80 -6.54 19.58
C TYR A 84 10.96 -5.47 20.26
N PHE A 85 11.42 -4.24 20.14
CA PHE A 85 10.73 -3.05 20.60
C PHE A 85 10.42 -2.20 19.36
N GLU A 86 9.14 -2.04 19.05
CA GLU A 86 8.65 -1.26 17.91
C GLU A 86 7.84 -0.06 18.39
N SER A 87 8.06 1.13 17.82
CA SER A 87 7.11 2.25 17.95
C SER A 87 6.17 2.18 16.76
N ILE A 88 4.89 1.88 16.98
CA ILE A 88 3.93 1.66 15.91
C ILE A 88 3.04 2.89 15.75
N VAL A 89 3.00 3.42 14.52
CA VAL A 89 2.11 4.51 14.14
C VAL A 89 1.21 4.06 13.00
N PRO A 90 -0.10 4.22 13.19
CA PRO A 90 -1.07 4.35 12.12
C PRO A 90 -0.65 5.17 10.85
N ILE A 91 -0.27 4.53 9.72
CA ILE A 91 -0.16 5.15 8.36
C ILE A 91 -1.44 5.85 7.88
N ASN A 92 -1.34 7.13 7.52
CA ASN A 92 -2.46 7.99 7.08
C ASN A 92 -3.46 8.35 8.19
N SER A 93 -3.15 8.12 9.46
CA SER A 93 -3.96 8.64 10.57
C SER A 93 -3.79 10.15 10.79
N GLY A 94 -2.70 10.73 10.28
CA GLY A 94 -2.28 12.08 10.66
C GLY A 94 -1.88 12.21 12.13
N SER A 95 -1.82 11.08 12.87
CA SER A 95 -1.48 11.04 14.29
C SER A 95 0.04 11.05 14.48
N GLU A 96 0.51 11.96 15.32
CA GLU A 96 1.88 11.92 15.88
C GLU A 96 1.96 10.98 17.10
N VAL A 97 0.81 10.49 17.59
CA VAL A 97 0.75 9.53 18.70
C VAL A 97 1.16 8.15 18.20
N TYR A 98 2.20 7.60 18.81
CA TYR A 98 2.69 6.24 18.58
C TYR A 98 2.37 5.36 19.78
N ILE A 99 2.36 4.05 19.55
CA ILE A 99 2.19 3.03 20.58
C ILE A 99 3.49 2.23 20.66
N ASP A 100 4.12 2.25 21.83
CA ASP A 100 5.24 1.36 22.12
C ASP A 100 4.71 -0.09 22.14
N THR A 101 5.30 -0.94 21.31
CA THR A 101 4.89 -2.34 21.16
C THR A 101 6.09 -3.24 21.39
N ILE A 102 5.93 -4.16 22.33
CA ILE A 102 6.89 -5.19 22.68
C ILE A 102 6.48 -6.45 21.93
N VAL A 103 7.36 -6.89 21.05
CA VAL A 103 7.10 -7.99 20.13
C VAL A 103 7.94 -9.18 20.54
N LEU A 104 7.29 -10.24 21.02
CA LEU A 104 7.90 -11.50 21.39
C LEU A 104 7.84 -12.44 20.17
N ILE A 105 9.02 -12.85 19.68
CA ILE A 105 9.14 -13.73 18.53
C ILE A 105 9.28 -15.17 18.98
N SER A 106 8.41 -16.03 18.49
CA SER A 106 8.47 -17.48 18.69
C SER A 106 8.43 -18.20 17.34
N HIS A 107 9.08 -19.36 17.24
CA HIS A 107 8.91 -20.28 16.12
C HIS A 107 8.01 -21.48 16.47
N ASP A 108 7.32 -21.43 17.61
CA ASP A 108 6.42 -22.51 18.01
C ASP A 108 5.32 -22.70 16.96
N GLU A 109 5.01 -23.97 16.73
CA GLU A 109 4.01 -24.43 15.77
C GLU A 109 2.60 -24.39 16.37
N ASP A 110 2.50 -24.58 17.68
CA ASP A 110 1.27 -24.54 18.48
C ASP A 110 1.07 -23.14 19.07
N SER A 111 0.03 -22.46 18.60
CA SER A 111 -0.33 -21.13 19.06
C SER A 111 -1.60 -21.08 19.93
N SER A 112 -2.09 -22.24 20.37
CA SER A 112 -3.38 -22.36 21.09
C SER A 112 -3.44 -21.51 22.36
N ASN A 113 -2.31 -21.32 23.04
CA ASN A 113 -2.21 -20.56 24.29
C ASN A 113 -1.65 -19.14 24.11
N TRP A 114 -1.36 -18.70 22.88
CA TRP A 114 -0.70 -17.41 22.65
C TRP A 114 -1.55 -16.22 23.10
N HIS A 115 -2.87 -16.28 22.93
CA HIS A 115 -3.77 -15.23 23.43
C HIS A 115 -3.71 -15.07 24.95
N LEU A 116 -3.86 -16.18 25.67
CA LEU A 116 -3.81 -16.17 27.13
C LEU A 116 -2.45 -15.67 27.64
N ALA A 117 -1.36 -16.10 27.00
CA ALA A 117 -0.03 -15.63 27.35
C ALA A 117 0.16 -14.13 27.07
N ALA A 118 -0.29 -13.64 25.90
CA ALA A 118 -0.20 -12.21 25.57
C ALA A 118 -0.97 -11.35 26.59
N ASP A 119 -2.19 -11.76 26.95
CA ASP A 119 -3.04 -11.05 27.89
C ASP A 119 -2.46 -11.06 29.31
N GLU A 120 -1.92 -12.19 29.78
CA GLU A 120 -1.24 -12.27 31.08
C GLU A 120 0.00 -11.37 31.13
N ILE A 121 0.81 -11.34 30.06
CA ILE A 121 1.99 -10.46 29.99
C ILE A 121 1.56 -8.99 29.91
N GLN A 122 0.50 -8.67 29.19
CA GLN A 122 -0.05 -7.31 29.14
C GLN A 122 -0.51 -6.85 30.53
N ALA A 123 -1.15 -7.71 31.31
CA ALA A 123 -1.53 -7.39 32.68
C ALA A 123 -0.31 -7.06 33.57
N LEU A 124 0.80 -7.81 33.42
CA LEU A 124 2.07 -7.50 34.12
C LEU A 124 2.64 -6.14 33.70
N VAL A 125 2.56 -5.81 32.41
CA VAL A 125 2.98 -4.50 31.89
C VAL A 125 2.11 -3.39 32.47
N ASP A 126 0.80 -3.56 32.46
CA ASP A 126 -0.15 -2.57 32.95
C ASP A 126 0.04 -2.32 34.45
N GLU A 127 0.25 -3.37 35.25
CA GLU A 127 0.56 -3.27 36.68
C GLU A 127 1.85 -2.49 36.94
N GLU A 128 2.92 -2.81 36.21
CA GLU A 128 4.21 -2.13 36.35
C GLU A 128 4.16 -0.67 35.89
N VAL A 129 3.39 -0.36 34.84
CA VAL A 129 3.13 1.00 34.38
C VAL A 129 2.41 1.80 35.46
N LEU A 130 1.31 1.25 36.01
CA LEU A 130 0.58 1.89 37.11
C LEU A 130 1.45 2.15 38.34
N ARG A 131 2.38 1.23 38.64
CA ARG A 131 3.31 1.35 39.78
C ARG A 131 4.36 2.44 39.59
N THR A 132 4.84 2.65 38.36
CA THR A 132 6.02 3.48 38.10
C THR A 132 5.73 4.80 37.39
N GLN A 133 4.54 4.96 36.80
CA GLN A 133 4.09 6.19 36.17
C GLN A 133 2.61 6.50 36.49
N PRO A 134 2.32 7.61 37.20
CA PRO A 134 0.95 8.03 37.50
C PRO A 134 0.31 8.91 36.42
N LYS A 135 0.92 9.13 35.24
CA LYS A 135 0.37 10.00 34.19
C LYS A 135 0.43 9.37 32.80
N GLU A 136 -0.64 9.61 32.05
CA GLU A 136 -1.11 9.03 30.78
C GLU A 136 -0.18 9.17 29.55
N GLU A 137 1.13 8.99 29.67
CA GLU A 137 2.02 9.10 28.52
C GLU A 137 2.49 7.74 28.02
N ASN A 138 1.80 7.30 26.96
CA ASN A 138 2.07 6.17 26.06
C ASN A 138 1.75 4.78 26.61
N ARG A 139 0.64 4.23 26.11
CA ARG A 139 0.25 2.84 26.32
C ARG A 139 1.28 1.90 25.68
N ILE A 140 1.70 0.89 26.43
CA ILE A 140 2.61 -0.17 25.98
C ILE A 140 1.78 -1.40 25.60
N ARG A 141 2.09 -2.03 24.48
CA ARG A 141 1.36 -3.18 23.93
C ARG A 141 2.24 -4.42 23.85
N ILE A 142 1.66 -5.58 24.13
CA ILE A 142 2.26 -6.90 23.90
C ILE A 142 1.77 -7.52 22.59
N GLU A 143 2.71 -8.05 21.80
CA GLU A 143 2.42 -8.85 20.60
C GLU A 143 3.31 -10.09 20.52
N LEU A 144 2.72 -11.27 20.32
CA LEU A 144 3.39 -12.52 20.00
C LEU A 144 3.34 -12.77 18.49
N ARG A 145 4.47 -13.11 17.86
CA ARG A 145 4.54 -13.37 16.42
C ARG A 145 5.36 -14.60 16.09
N ASN A 146 4.91 -15.37 15.09
CA ASN A 146 5.74 -16.31 14.36
C ASN A 146 6.07 -15.73 12.97
N PRO A 147 7.27 -15.17 12.74
CA PRO A 147 7.62 -14.51 11.49
C PRO A 147 7.64 -15.46 10.28
N THR A 148 7.68 -16.77 10.51
CA THR A 148 7.69 -17.80 9.45
C THR A 148 6.28 -18.26 9.07
N LYS A 149 5.29 -18.05 9.93
CA LYS A 149 3.92 -18.55 9.74
C LYS A 149 2.82 -17.51 9.75
N TRP A 150 3.07 -16.37 10.38
CA TRP A 150 2.11 -15.26 10.37
C TRP A 150 1.77 -14.86 8.95
N TYR A 151 0.57 -14.33 8.78
CA TYR A 151 0.06 -13.94 7.48
C TYR A 151 0.88 -12.77 6.92
N ARG A 152 1.77 -13.09 5.98
CA ARG A 152 2.59 -12.12 5.25
C ARG A 152 2.81 -12.59 3.83
N GLY A 153 2.16 -11.92 2.88
CA GLY A 153 2.31 -12.21 1.46
C GLY A 153 2.80 -11.01 0.67
N ARG A 154 3.43 -11.28 -0.47
CA ARG A 154 3.73 -10.31 -1.51
C ARG A 154 2.72 -10.48 -2.64
N SER A 155 2.32 -9.37 -3.22
CA SER A 155 1.55 -9.37 -4.46
C SER A 155 2.48 -9.00 -5.62
N SER A 156 2.31 -9.63 -6.77
CA SER A 156 2.99 -9.31 -8.03
C SER A 156 1.99 -9.14 -9.17
N ALA A 157 2.43 -8.47 -10.23
CA ALA A 157 1.63 -8.32 -11.43
C ALA A 157 1.39 -9.69 -12.10
N VAL A 158 0.27 -9.78 -12.82
CA VAL A 158 -0.08 -10.92 -13.65
C VAL A 158 0.41 -10.62 -15.07
N SER A 159 1.13 -11.56 -15.68
CA SER A 159 1.62 -11.37 -17.05
C SER A 159 0.48 -11.57 -18.06
N PRO A 160 0.30 -10.68 -19.06
CA PRO A 160 -0.72 -10.88 -20.07
C PRO A 160 -0.54 -12.19 -20.85
N GLY A 161 -1.65 -12.83 -21.21
CA GLY A 161 -1.67 -14.04 -22.03
C GLY A 161 -1.31 -15.34 -21.31
N THR A 162 -1.04 -15.33 -20.01
CA THR A 162 -0.86 -16.56 -19.22
C THR A 162 -2.20 -17.16 -18.78
N GLU A 163 -2.20 -18.43 -18.35
CA GLU A 163 -3.40 -19.10 -17.84
C GLU A 163 -3.95 -18.39 -16.60
N GLU A 164 -3.09 -17.88 -15.73
CA GLU A 164 -3.45 -17.08 -14.56
C GLU A 164 -4.14 -15.77 -14.95
N HIS A 165 -3.69 -15.14 -16.03
CA HIS A 165 -4.32 -13.93 -16.54
C HIS A 165 -5.74 -14.20 -17.02
N TYR A 166 -5.95 -15.26 -17.80
CA TYR A 166 -7.29 -15.62 -18.27
C TYR A 166 -8.21 -16.06 -17.11
N ALA A 167 -7.67 -16.80 -16.15
CA ALA A 167 -8.40 -17.22 -14.95
C ALA A 167 -8.82 -16.03 -14.08
N LEU A 168 -7.96 -15.01 -13.91
CA LEU A 168 -8.36 -13.80 -13.18
C LEU A 168 -9.34 -12.95 -13.97
N LEU A 169 -9.17 -12.87 -15.29
CA LEU A 169 -10.04 -12.08 -16.17
C LEU A 169 -11.49 -12.59 -16.15
N SER A 170 -11.71 -13.90 -16.06
CA SER A 170 -13.06 -14.49 -15.98
C SER A 170 -13.81 -14.08 -14.71
N THR A 171 -13.09 -13.69 -13.65
CA THR A 171 -13.71 -13.32 -12.36
C THR A 171 -14.12 -11.85 -12.28
N VAL A 172 -13.66 -11.00 -13.21
CA VAL A 172 -13.69 -9.54 -13.05
C VAL A 172 -15.10 -8.99 -12.83
N GLU A 173 -16.04 -9.31 -13.73
CA GLU A 173 -17.39 -8.74 -13.69
C GLU A 173 -18.17 -9.22 -12.46
N THR A 174 -18.15 -10.53 -12.19
CA THR A 174 -18.87 -11.12 -11.05
C THR A 174 -18.32 -10.62 -9.72
N MET A 175 -16.99 -10.65 -9.55
CA MET A 175 -16.38 -10.21 -8.29
C MET A 175 -16.55 -8.72 -8.07
N LYS A 176 -16.47 -7.90 -9.13
CA LYS A 176 -16.74 -6.46 -9.03
C LYS A 176 -18.16 -6.20 -8.56
N SER A 177 -19.16 -6.77 -9.25
CA SER A 177 -20.57 -6.57 -8.90
C SER A 177 -20.86 -7.03 -7.47
N LYS A 178 -20.35 -8.20 -7.07
CA LYS A 178 -20.58 -8.75 -5.72
C LYS A 178 -19.84 -7.99 -4.63
N ALA A 179 -18.64 -7.48 -4.90
CA ALA A 179 -17.93 -6.62 -3.97
C ALA A 179 -18.65 -5.28 -3.75
N GLU A 180 -19.14 -4.66 -4.83
CA GLU A 180 -19.91 -3.41 -4.75
C GLU A 180 -21.20 -3.61 -3.96
N GLU A 181 -21.90 -4.73 -4.15
CA GLU A 181 -23.10 -5.11 -3.39
C GLU A 181 -22.79 -5.38 -1.90
N ALA A 182 -21.76 -6.19 -1.61
CA ALA A 182 -21.49 -6.69 -0.26
C ALA A 182 -20.74 -5.69 0.63
N CYS A 183 -19.85 -4.87 0.05
CA CYS A 183 -19.02 -3.92 0.80
C CYS A 183 -19.52 -2.47 0.74
N LEU A 184 -20.45 -2.15 -0.17
CA LEU A 184 -21.09 -0.83 -0.33
C LEU A 184 -20.09 0.33 -0.21
N GLU A 185 -20.34 1.27 0.70
CA GLU A 185 -19.52 2.47 0.95
C GLU A 185 -18.17 2.18 1.60
N HIS A 186 -17.94 0.95 2.06
CA HIS A 186 -16.69 0.54 2.70
C HIS A 186 -15.67 0.02 1.67
N LEU A 187 -16.09 -0.30 0.45
CA LEU A 187 -15.19 -0.78 -0.60
C LEU A 187 -14.17 0.31 -0.98
N THR A 188 -12.87 0.00 -0.90
CA THR A 188 -11.81 0.91 -1.35
C THR A 188 -11.26 0.53 -2.70
N ASN A 189 -10.84 -0.73 -2.86
CA ASN A 189 -10.33 -1.23 -4.13
C ASN A 189 -10.57 -2.73 -4.30
N ILE A 190 -10.59 -3.17 -5.55
CA ILE A 190 -10.60 -4.57 -5.98
C ILE A 190 -9.38 -4.74 -6.86
N THR A 191 -8.70 -5.86 -6.72
CA THR A 191 -7.40 -6.06 -7.33
C THR A 191 -7.22 -7.52 -7.73
N TRP A 192 -6.66 -7.74 -8.91
CA TRP A 192 -6.31 -9.07 -9.43
C TRP A 192 -4.79 -9.15 -9.49
N VAL A 193 -4.21 -10.05 -8.69
CA VAL A 193 -2.77 -10.15 -8.50
C VAL A 193 -2.34 -11.61 -8.39
N LEU A 194 -1.04 -11.83 -8.56
CA LEU A 194 -0.40 -13.07 -8.14
C LEU A 194 0.08 -12.91 -6.69
N ARG A 195 -0.29 -13.83 -5.81
CA ARG A 195 0.06 -13.82 -4.37
C ARG A 195 1.05 -14.91 -4.04
N CYS A 196 2.12 -14.57 -3.33
CA CYS A 196 3.05 -15.56 -2.79
C CYS A 196 3.37 -15.26 -1.31
N PRO A 197 3.58 -16.30 -0.48
CA PRO A 197 4.12 -16.11 0.87
C PRO A 197 5.47 -15.40 0.80
N LEU A 198 5.75 -14.52 1.76
CA LEU A 198 7.02 -13.80 1.76
C LEU A 198 8.23 -14.70 2.09
N ILE A 199 8.02 -15.79 2.83
CA ILE A 199 9.07 -16.71 3.32
C ILE A 199 8.54 -18.15 3.21
N PRO A 200 9.37 -19.15 2.85
CA PRO A 200 10.75 -19.04 2.35
C PRO A 200 10.75 -18.64 0.88
N TYR A 201 11.68 -17.74 0.52
CA TYR A 201 11.85 -17.20 -0.84
C TYR A 201 11.64 -18.30 -1.91
N CYS A 202 10.68 -18.05 -2.80
CA CYS A 202 10.58 -18.67 -4.13
C CYS A 202 10.16 -20.15 -4.23
N ALA A 203 9.86 -20.86 -3.13
CA ALA A 203 9.53 -22.30 -3.23
C ALA A 203 8.11 -22.60 -3.72
N LYS A 204 7.16 -21.67 -3.55
CA LYS A 204 5.77 -21.85 -3.98
C LYS A 204 5.44 -20.94 -5.15
N PRO A 205 4.77 -21.45 -6.20
CA PRO A 205 4.29 -20.63 -7.30
C PRO A 205 3.33 -19.57 -6.75
N SER A 206 3.39 -18.38 -7.33
CA SER A 206 2.43 -17.34 -7.00
C SER A 206 1.04 -17.77 -7.44
N VAL A 207 0.04 -17.54 -6.59
CA VAL A 207 -1.34 -17.99 -6.83
C VAL A 207 -2.18 -16.81 -7.31
N PRO A 208 -2.94 -16.96 -8.40
CA PRO A 208 -3.89 -15.93 -8.83
C PRO A 208 -4.89 -15.63 -7.74
N THR A 209 -5.03 -14.36 -7.37
CA THR A 209 -5.86 -13.95 -6.24
C THR A 209 -6.63 -12.67 -6.54
N VAL A 210 -7.92 -12.69 -6.24
CA VAL A 210 -8.79 -11.52 -6.14
C VAL A 210 -8.68 -10.95 -4.73
N MET A 211 -8.17 -9.74 -4.60
CA MET A 211 -8.11 -9.00 -3.35
C MET A 211 -9.21 -7.94 -3.32
N ILE A 212 -10.04 -7.98 -2.29
CA ILE A 212 -11.04 -6.92 -2.01
C ILE A 212 -10.58 -6.16 -0.79
N ALA A 213 -10.35 -4.87 -0.98
CA ALA A 213 -9.87 -3.98 0.04
C ALA A 213 -11.03 -3.13 0.58
N VAL A 214 -11.05 -2.97 1.90
CA VAL A 214 -12.09 -2.28 2.64
C VAL A 214 -11.46 -1.15 3.44
N LYS A 215 -12.19 -0.04 3.55
CA LYS A 215 -11.78 1.14 4.29
C LYS A 215 -11.43 0.76 5.74
N PRO A 216 -10.26 1.16 6.24
CA PRO A 216 -9.89 0.96 7.64
C PRO A 216 -10.95 1.49 8.62
N GLY A 217 -11.14 0.79 9.73
CA GLY A 217 -12.11 1.10 10.78
C GLY A 217 -13.56 0.79 10.41
N SER A 218 -13.83 0.29 9.20
CA SER A 218 -15.18 -0.13 8.81
C SER A 218 -15.65 -1.25 9.72
N LYS A 219 -16.91 -1.16 10.18
CA LYS A 219 -17.56 -2.18 11.01
C LYS A 219 -18.56 -2.97 10.19
N GLY A 220 -18.57 -4.28 10.34
CA GLY A 220 -19.46 -5.15 9.58
C GLY A 220 -19.42 -6.60 10.04
N GLN A 221 -20.30 -7.41 9.48
CA GLN A 221 -20.30 -8.87 9.62
C GLN A 221 -19.33 -9.47 8.60
N TRP A 222 -18.03 -9.18 8.77
CA TRP A 222 -17.00 -9.50 7.78
C TRP A 222 -16.89 -10.99 7.47
N GLY A 223 -17.21 -11.87 8.42
CA GLY A 223 -17.30 -13.32 8.17
C GLY A 223 -18.35 -13.69 7.12
N GLN A 224 -19.54 -13.06 7.18
CA GLN A 224 -20.60 -13.28 6.20
C GLN A 224 -20.26 -12.66 4.85
N ILE A 225 -19.67 -11.46 4.85
CA ILE A 225 -19.24 -10.77 3.62
C ILE A 225 -18.15 -11.57 2.91
N GLU A 226 -17.13 -12.03 3.63
CA GLU A 226 -16.06 -12.85 3.05
C GLU A 226 -16.61 -14.16 2.47
N GLU A 227 -17.56 -14.78 3.17
CA GLU A 227 -18.24 -15.99 2.70
C GLU A 227 -19.04 -15.77 1.40
N GLN A 228 -19.82 -14.70 1.33
CA GLN A 228 -20.59 -14.35 0.12
C GLN A 228 -19.67 -14.11 -1.08
N LEU A 229 -18.56 -13.40 -0.89
CA LEU A 229 -17.58 -13.12 -1.94
C LEU A 229 -16.84 -14.38 -2.37
N ARG A 230 -16.53 -15.28 -1.43
CA ARG A 230 -15.94 -16.58 -1.74
C ARG A 230 -16.90 -17.44 -2.56
N LEU A 231 -18.19 -17.48 -2.20
CA LEU A 231 -19.21 -18.20 -2.98
C LEU A 231 -19.34 -17.62 -4.39
N ALA A 232 -19.32 -16.28 -4.53
CA ALA A 232 -19.32 -15.63 -5.84
C ALA A 232 -18.13 -16.07 -6.70
N LEU A 233 -16.92 -16.12 -6.13
CA LEU A 233 -15.73 -16.59 -6.85
C LEU A 233 -15.88 -18.04 -7.34
N CYS A 234 -16.42 -18.93 -6.50
CA CYS A 234 -16.67 -20.32 -6.87
C CYS A 234 -17.62 -20.47 -8.06
N THR A 235 -18.52 -19.52 -8.33
CA THR A 235 -19.45 -19.58 -9.47
C THR A 235 -18.83 -19.24 -10.82
N VAL A 236 -17.63 -18.64 -10.83
CA VAL A 236 -16.96 -18.16 -12.06
C VAL A 236 -15.57 -18.76 -12.27
N SER A 237 -15.03 -19.44 -11.26
CA SER A 237 -13.75 -20.14 -11.37
C SER A 237 -13.95 -21.45 -12.15
N GLU A 238 -14.02 -21.33 -13.47
CA GLU A 238 -14.02 -22.47 -14.40
C GLU A 238 -12.62 -22.61 -15.01
N GLY A 239 -11.91 -23.69 -14.69
CA GLY A 239 -10.58 -23.98 -15.23
C GLY A 239 -9.67 -24.76 -14.28
N ASP A 240 -8.49 -25.14 -14.77
CA ASP A 240 -7.48 -25.88 -14.01
C ASP A 240 -6.67 -24.97 -13.05
N VAL A 241 -6.84 -23.65 -13.15
CA VAL A 241 -6.14 -22.66 -12.33
C VAL A 241 -6.99 -22.29 -11.11
N ASP A 242 -6.48 -22.60 -9.92
CA ASP A 242 -7.10 -22.23 -8.63
C ASP A 242 -6.95 -20.73 -8.36
N VAL A 243 -8.05 -19.98 -8.51
CA VAL A 243 -8.12 -18.56 -8.15
C VAL A 243 -8.53 -18.40 -6.70
N LYS A 244 -7.75 -17.64 -5.93
CA LYS A 244 -8.00 -17.37 -4.51
C LYS A 244 -8.70 -16.04 -4.28
N PHE A 245 -9.25 -15.90 -3.09
CA PHE A 245 -9.87 -14.67 -2.62
C PHE A 245 -9.23 -14.22 -1.30
N GLU A 246 -8.97 -12.92 -1.16
CA GLU A 246 -8.52 -12.30 0.08
C GLU A 246 -9.28 -11.00 0.36
N LEU A 247 -9.87 -10.87 1.54
CA LEU A 247 -10.34 -9.61 2.08
C LEU A 247 -9.21 -8.89 2.83
N VAL A 248 -9.01 -7.59 2.61
CA VAL A 248 -7.94 -6.80 3.24
C VAL A 248 -8.43 -5.45 3.78
N ALA A 249 -7.80 -4.95 4.86
CA ALA A 249 -8.04 -3.62 5.39
C ALA A 249 -7.05 -2.62 4.77
N GLY A 250 -7.56 -1.52 4.22
CA GLY A 250 -6.74 -0.44 3.67
C GLY A 250 -7.11 -0.04 2.25
N ALA A 251 -6.56 1.08 1.80
CA ALA A 251 -6.27 1.25 0.39
C ALA A 251 -4.93 0.54 0.15
N LEU A 252 -4.80 -0.19 -0.96
CA LEU A 252 -3.46 -0.39 -1.52
C LEU A 252 -2.88 1.01 -1.73
N LEU A 253 -1.88 1.36 -0.92
CA LEU A 253 -1.26 2.68 -0.97
C LEU A 253 -0.89 2.97 -2.43
N PRO A 254 -1.17 4.17 -2.96
CA PRO A 254 -0.62 4.57 -4.24
C PRO A 254 0.89 4.34 -4.16
N ASN A 255 1.42 3.74 -5.21
CA ASN A 255 2.71 3.09 -5.22
C ASN A 255 3.80 4.00 -4.62
N LEU A 256 4.64 3.41 -3.76
CA LEU A 256 5.83 4.04 -3.20
C LEU A 256 6.93 4.28 -4.27
N THR A 257 6.55 4.31 -5.55
CA THR A 257 7.43 4.59 -6.68
C THR A 257 7.81 6.05 -6.60
N SER A 258 9.02 6.28 -6.08
CA SER A 258 9.57 7.60 -5.85
C SER A 258 9.86 8.30 -7.18
N ILE A 259 9.27 9.47 -7.37
CA ILE A 259 9.50 10.36 -8.50
C ILE A 259 9.88 11.74 -8.01
N GLY A 260 10.63 12.46 -8.83
CA GLY A 260 10.99 13.84 -8.53
C GLY A 260 11.33 14.60 -9.79
N VAL A 261 11.16 15.92 -9.76
CA VAL A 261 11.65 16.77 -10.85
C VAL A 261 13.17 16.65 -10.91
N ARG A 262 13.73 16.52 -12.12
CA ARG A 262 15.16 16.41 -12.34
C ARG A 262 15.93 17.51 -11.61
N GLY A 263 16.94 17.11 -10.84
CA GLY A 263 17.75 18.01 -10.00
C GLY A 263 17.07 18.50 -8.71
N SER A 264 15.86 18.02 -8.39
CA SER A 264 15.21 18.27 -7.10
C SER A 264 15.83 17.44 -5.98
N ARG A 265 15.65 17.92 -4.75
CA ARG A 265 15.93 17.18 -3.50
C ARG A 265 14.65 16.67 -2.84
N GLU A 266 13.51 16.88 -3.47
CA GLU A 266 12.23 16.39 -2.99
C GLU A 266 11.84 15.16 -3.83
N ALA A 267 11.16 14.25 -3.16
CA ALA A 267 10.57 13.06 -3.77
C ALA A 267 9.07 13.07 -3.50
N GLY A 268 8.32 12.48 -4.40
CA GLY A 268 6.90 12.23 -4.27
C GLY A 268 6.54 10.89 -4.88
N SER A 269 5.25 10.59 -4.91
CA SER A 269 4.75 9.31 -5.43
C SER A 269 4.07 9.49 -6.78
N ILE A 270 4.21 8.47 -7.62
CA ILE A 270 3.37 8.31 -8.81
C ILE A 270 1.93 8.08 -8.35
N GLY A 271 1.01 8.92 -8.83
CA GLY A 271 -0.43 8.71 -8.70
C GLY A 271 -1.02 8.03 -9.95
N PRO A 272 -2.35 8.12 -10.15
CA PRO A 272 -3.05 7.33 -11.16
C PRO A 272 -2.60 7.64 -12.59
N TRP A 273 -2.48 6.57 -13.38
CA TRP A 273 -2.30 6.65 -14.83
C TRP A 273 -3.59 7.08 -15.50
N VAL A 274 -3.50 8.04 -16.40
CA VAL A 274 -4.64 8.59 -17.13
C VAL A 274 -4.32 8.74 -18.60
N HIS A 275 -5.35 8.52 -19.43
CA HIS A 275 -5.32 8.81 -20.86
C HIS A 275 -6.15 10.06 -21.10
N PHE A 276 -5.52 11.06 -21.70
CA PHE A 276 -6.23 12.23 -22.17
C PHE A 276 -6.29 12.22 -23.68
N HIS A 277 -7.36 12.81 -24.19
CA HIS A 277 -7.51 13.13 -25.59
C HIS A 277 -7.37 14.64 -25.73
N ASP A 278 -6.55 15.08 -26.68
CA ASP A 278 -6.63 16.48 -27.10
C ASP A 278 -7.91 16.70 -27.93
N GLN A 279 -8.19 17.95 -28.28
CA GLN A 279 -9.35 18.31 -29.10
C GLN A 279 -9.28 17.74 -30.52
N ASN A 280 -8.11 17.27 -30.96
CA ASN A 280 -7.88 16.65 -32.26
C ASN A 280 -7.98 15.12 -32.20
N GLY A 281 -8.22 14.55 -31.01
CA GLY A 281 -8.33 13.11 -30.79
C GLY A 281 -7.01 12.39 -30.53
N GLU A 282 -5.86 13.08 -30.47
CA GLU A 282 -4.57 12.49 -30.11
C GLU A 282 -4.64 12.02 -28.65
N LYS A 283 -4.43 10.72 -28.44
CA LYS A 283 -4.34 10.10 -27.12
C LYS A 283 -2.94 10.31 -26.57
N PHE A 284 -2.83 10.94 -25.40
CA PHE A 284 -1.58 11.00 -24.65
C PHE A 284 -1.75 10.35 -23.27
N LYS A 285 -0.78 9.50 -22.96
CA LYS A 285 -0.70 8.77 -21.70
C LYS A 285 0.18 9.52 -20.71
N GLY A 286 -0.23 9.53 -19.45
CA GLY A 286 0.52 10.13 -18.38
C GLY A 286 0.02 9.68 -17.02
N PHE A 287 0.46 10.35 -15.97
CA PHE A 287 0.00 10.08 -14.61
C PHE A 287 -0.22 11.37 -13.84
N LEU A 288 -1.09 11.30 -12.83
CA LEU A 288 -1.29 12.38 -11.88
C LEU A 288 -0.31 12.25 -10.71
N THR A 289 0.14 13.37 -10.17
CA THR A 289 0.85 13.46 -8.90
C THR A 289 0.47 14.78 -8.22
N ALA A 290 1.06 15.11 -7.08
CA ALA A 290 0.79 16.37 -6.41
C ALA A 290 1.59 17.54 -7.05
N HIS A 291 1.03 18.74 -7.02
CA HIS A 291 1.70 19.94 -7.55
C HIS A 291 3.03 20.19 -6.85
N HIS A 292 3.13 19.96 -5.54
CA HIS A 292 4.37 20.17 -4.80
C HIS A 292 5.52 19.32 -5.35
N VAL A 293 5.25 18.07 -5.76
CA VAL A 293 6.22 17.17 -6.40
C VAL A 293 6.70 17.73 -7.73
N ALA A 294 5.77 18.24 -8.55
CA ALA A 294 6.05 18.82 -9.86
C ALA A 294 6.68 20.23 -9.80
N ALA A 295 6.52 20.93 -8.68
CA ALA A 295 7.02 22.29 -8.47
C ALA A 295 8.35 22.35 -7.71
N ALA A 296 8.88 21.19 -7.27
CA ALA A 296 10.07 21.05 -6.44
C ALA A 296 11.40 21.43 -7.13
N HIS A 297 11.36 22.19 -8.23
CA HIS A 297 12.52 22.54 -9.02
C HIS A 297 13.46 23.51 -8.25
N ARG A 298 14.76 23.17 -8.21
CA ARG A 298 15.82 24.09 -7.79
C ARG A 298 16.15 24.99 -8.98
N VAL A 299 15.53 26.16 -9.09
CA VAL A 299 15.83 27.07 -10.21
C VAL A 299 17.23 27.64 -9.98
N VAL A 300 18.19 27.19 -10.79
CA VAL A 300 19.48 27.86 -10.94
C VAL A 300 19.27 29.11 -11.81
N SER A 301 19.61 30.22 -11.15
CA SER A 301 19.94 31.57 -11.58
C SER A 301 18.87 32.54 -12.11
N PRO A 302 18.84 33.75 -11.53
CA PRO A 302 18.14 34.92 -12.06
C PRO A 302 18.95 35.52 -13.22
N ALA A 303 18.25 35.89 -14.29
CA ALA A 303 18.74 36.90 -15.21
C ALA A 303 17.60 37.86 -15.55
N ASP A 304 16.39 37.38 -15.87
CA ASP A 304 15.35 38.28 -16.42
C ASP A 304 13.91 38.01 -15.94
N GLY A 305 13.68 37.69 -14.65
CA GLY A 305 12.30 37.61 -14.15
C GLY A 305 12.12 37.12 -12.72
N PRO A 306 10.87 37.18 -12.19
CA PRO A 306 10.57 36.67 -10.85
C PRO A 306 10.96 35.19 -10.76
N PRO A 307 11.36 34.69 -9.57
CA PRO A 307 11.76 33.31 -9.40
C PRO A 307 10.69 32.37 -9.96
N LEU A 308 11.05 31.52 -10.93
CA LEU A 308 10.17 30.52 -11.56
C LEU A 308 9.37 29.71 -10.51
N LYS A 309 9.97 29.49 -9.33
CA LYS A 309 9.34 28.87 -8.17
C LYS A 309 8.07 29.60 -7.72
N ARG A 310 8.06 30.94 -7.70
CA ARG A 310 6.91 31.74 -7.28
C ARG A 310 5.79 31.72 -8.32
N LEU A 311 6.13 31.76 -9.61
CA LEU A 311 5.14 31.70 -10.69
C LEU A 311 4.45 30.33 -10.76
N TYR A 312 5.21 29.23 -10.72
CA TYR A 312 4.62 27.89 -10.70
C TYR A 312 3.84 27.62 -9.42
N ALA A 313 4.33 28.12 -8.28
CA ALA A 313 3.61 28.11 -7.03
C ALA A 313 2.26 28.86 -7.10
N GLU A 314 2.21 30.00 -7.78
CA GLU A 314 1.02 30.85 -7.82
C GLU A 314 -0.07 30.37 -8.78
N ILE A 315 0.30 30.02 -10.01
CA ILE A 315 -0.68 29.77 -11.10
C ILE A 315 -0.65 28.34 -11.66
N GLY A 316 0.31 27.52 -11.23
CA GLY A 316 0.58 26.22 -11.82
C GLY A 316 1.44 26.28 -13.08
N ILE A 317 1.88 25.12 -13.55
CA ILE A 317 2.71 24.96 -14.76
C ILE A 317 1.80 24.99 -15.99
N ASN A 318 2.21 25.74 -17.03
CA ASN A 318 1.58 25.86 -18.37
C ASN A 318 0.14 26.42 -18.46
N ARG A 319 -0.35 27.19 -17.48
CA ARG A 319 -1.73 27.73 -17.48
C ARG A 319 -1.99 29.11 -18.09
N LYS A 320 -0.96 29.87 -18.45
CA LYS A 320 -1.11 31.17 -19.17
C LYS A 320 -0.14 31.24 -20.34
N GLU A 321 -0.60 31.87 -21.42
CA GLU A 321 -0.11 31.97 -22.81
C GLU A 321 1.37 32.32 -23.08
N LYS A 322 2.28 32.24 -22.10
CA LYS A 322 3.71 32.28 -22.39
C LYS A 322 4.19 30.90 -22.83
N LYS A 323 3.99 30.62 -24.12
CA LYS A 323 4.67 29.54 -24.85
C LYS A 323 6.19 29.66 -24.66
N ALA A 324 6.85 28.49 -24.59
CA ALA A 324 8.30 28.26 -24.67
C ALA A 324 9.14 28.41 -23.38
N ARG A 325 8.81 27.65 -22.33
CA ARG A 325 9.86 27.09 -21.45
C ARG A 325 9.74 25.57 -21.44
N LYS A 326 10.86 24.86 -21.54
CA LYS A 326 10.87 23.38 -21.54
C LYS A 326 10.14 22.88 -20.28
N PRO A 327 9.13 22.01 -20.41
CA PRO A 327 8.41 21.50 -19.24
C PRO A 327 9.38 20.76 -18.31
N PRO A 328 9.22 20.85 -16.97
CA PRO A 328 10.07 20.12 -16.04
C PRO A 328 10.06 18.63 -16.33
N ILE A 329 11.25 18.03 -16.39
CA ILE A 329 11.43 16.59 -16.52
C ILE A 329 11.23 15.94 -15.15
N VAL A 330 10.47 14.85 -15.11
CA VAL A 330 10.25 14.02 -13.92
C VAL A 330 11.03 12.73 -14.09
N ASP A 331 11.89 12.42 -13.13
CA ASP A 331 12.74 11.24 -13.11
C ASP A 331 12.12 10.13 -12.24
N TYR A 332 12.44 8.89 -12.61
CA TYR A 332 12.23 7.70 -11.80
C TYR A 332 13.54 6.89 -11.77
N PRO A 333 14.00 6.45 -10.59
CA PRO A 333 13.61 6.93 -9.26
C PRO A 333 13.77 8.45 -9.11
N ALA A 334 13.22 9.04 -8.05
CA ALA A 334 13.48 10.45 -7.76
C ALA A 334 15.01 10.69 -7.67
N PRO A 335 15.49 11.88 -8.05
CA PRO A 335 16.92 12.19 -7.96
C PRO A 335 17.49 12.01 -6.55
N LEU A 336 16.67 12.26 -5.52
CA LEU A 336 17.01 12.02 -4.12
C LEU A 336 17.35 10.55 -3.83
N ASP A 337 16.61 9.62 -4.43
CA ASP A 337 16.66 8.19 -4.12
C ASP A 337 17.51 7.40 -5.12
N THR A 338 17.94 8.02 -6.22
CA THR A 338 18.63 7.35 -7.34
C THR A 338 19.91 6.66 -6.87
N ALA A 339 20.77 7.38 -6.13
CA ALA A 339 22.06 6.83 -5.69
C ALA A 339 21.87 5.61 -4.76
N GLN A 340 20.99 5.74 -3.76
CA GLN A 340 20.70 4.64 -2.83
C GLN A 340 20.03 3.45 -3.54
N THR A 341 19.16 3.72 -4.51
CA THR A 341 18.49 2.67 -5.29
C THR A 341 19.51 1.89 -6.14
N LYS A 342 20.43 2.58 -6.81
CA LYS A 342 21.52 1.94 -7.57
C LYS A 342 22.42 1.09 -6.66
N GLU A 343 22.87 1.65 -5.54
CA GLU A 343 23.70 0.93 -4.57
C GLU A 343 23.02 -0.36 -4.06
N ARG A 344 21.69 -0.31 -3.84
CA ARG A 344 20.92 -1.50 -3.45
C ARG A 344 20.90 -2.57 -4.54
N TYR A 345 20.62 -2.20 -5.80
CA TYR A 345 20.65 -3.16 -6.91
C TYR A 345 22.04 -3.75 -7.13
N GLU A 346 23.10 -2.94 -7.08
CA GLU A 346 24.48 -3.43 -7.16
C GLU A 346 24.83 -4.41 -6.02
N THR A 347 24.36 -4.11 -4.80
CA THR A 347 24.55 -4.97 -3.64
C THR A 347 23.78 -6.28 -3.78
N TYR A 348 22.55 -6.23 -4.30
CA TYR A 348 21.73 -7.42 -4.53
C TYR A 348 22.29 -8.30 -5.64
N ALA A 349 22.74 -7.73 -6.76
CA ALA A 349 23.39 -8.48 -7.83
C ALA A 349 24.62 -9.24 -7.33
N LYS A 350 25.40 -8.65 -6.42
CA LYS A 350 26.56 -9.30 -5.77
C LYS A 350 26.16 -10.39 -4.78
N ARG A 351 25.07 -10.17 -4.01
CA ARG A 351 24.66 -11.05 -2.92
C ARG A 351 23.81 -12.23 -3.40
N PHE A 352 23.10 -12.07 -4.52
CA PHE A 352 22.16 -13.04 -5.07
C PHE A 352 22.44 -13.25 -6.57
N PRO A 353 23.42 -14.10 -6.92
CA PRO A 353 23.85 -14.30 -8.31
C PRO A 353 22.72 -14.69 -9.27
N ASP A 354 21.71 -15.43 -8.77
CA ASP A 354 20.54 -15.85 -9.56
C ASP A 354 19.67 -14.68 -10.05
N ASN A 355 19.75 -13.52 -9.37
CA ASN A 355 19.02 -12.30 -9.75
C ASN A 355 19.92 -11.27 -10.46
N ALA A 356 21.22 -11.53 -10.57
CA ALA A 356 22.19 -10.54 -11.05
C ALA A 356 21.91 -10.04 -12.47
N ALA A 357 21.38 -10.90 -13.34
CA ALA A 357 20.99 -10.51 -14.70
C ALA A 357 19.83 -9.49 -14.68
N LYS A 358 18.82 -9.74 -13.86
CA LYS A 358 17.67 -8.84 -13.69
C LYS A 358 18.06 -7.53 -13.02
N ASP A 359 18.84 -7.58 -11.94
CA ASP A 359 19.31 -6.38 -11.24
C ASP A 359 20.18 -5.51 -12.16
N SER A 360 20.97 -6.13 -13.05
CA SER A 360 21.76 -5.41 -14.07
C SER A 360 20.89 -4.78 -15.15
N GLU A 361 19.82 -5.47 -15.56
CA GLU A 361 18.82 -4.93 -16.48
C GLU A 361 18.06 -3.75 -15.86
N ASP A 362 17.65 -3.85 -14.59
CA ASP A 362 16.99 -2.77 -13.84
C ASP A 362 17.90 -1.53 -13.70
N LEU A 363 19.19 -1.73 -13.40
CA LEU A 363 20.18 -0.64 -13.39
C LEU A 363 20.32 0.04 -14.75
N LYS A 364 20.39 -0.75 -15.83
CA LYS A 364 20.46 -0.23 -17.19
C LYS A 364 19.19 0.55 -17.56
N ASN A 365 18.01 0.01 -17.21
CA ASN A 365 16.74 0.68 -17.44
C ASN A 365 16.66 2.04 -16.72
N MET A 366 17.23 2.14 -15.51
CA MET A 366 17.32 3.42 -14.79
C MET A 366 18.19 4.45 -15.54
N ASP A 367 19.32 4.02 -16.11
CA ASP A 367 20.20 4.88 -16.91
C ASP A 367 19.54 5.28 -18.23
N ASP A 368 18.96 4.31 -18.94
CA ASP A 368 18.24 4.54 -20.19
C ASP A 368 17.07 5.54 -19.99
N LEU A 369 16.32 5.42 -18.89
CA LEU A 369 15.26 6.37 -18.53
C LEU A 369 15.80 7.77 -18.24
N TYR A 370 16.94 7.87 -17.55
CA TYR A 370 17.55 9.17 -17.28
C TYR A 370 17.98 9.85 -18.59
N ASP A 371 18.66 9.10 -19.46
CA ASP A 371 19.20 9.59 -20.73
C ASP A 371 18.09 9.90 -21.75
N SER A 372 16.98 9.16 -21.73
CA SER A 372 15.81 9.41 -22.59
C SER A 372 14.96 10.62 -22.17
N GLY A 373 15.42 11.44 -21.22
CA GLY A 373 14.69 12.60 -20.72
C GLY A 373 13.69 12.29 -19.61
N GLY A 374 13.98 11.28 -18.79
CA GLY A 374 13.24 10.94 -17.57
C GLY A 374 12.00 10.10 -17.85
N LEU A 375 11.20 9.85 -16.81
CA LEU A 375 9.92 9.15 -16.93
C LEU A 375 8.94 9.94 -17.81
N GLY A 376 8.92 11.27 -17.68
CA GLY A 376 8.03 12.13 -18.43
C GLY A 376 8.26 13.61 -18.14
N THR A 377 7.33 14.45 -18.59
CA THR A 377 7.40 15.90 -18.40
C THR A 377 6.11 16.45 -17.80
N VAL A 378 6.22 17.44 -16.91
CA VAL A 378 5.04 18.09 -16.31
C VAL A 378 4.31 18.87 -17.40
N LEU A 379 3.12 18.39 -17.78
CA LEU A 379 2.29 19.05 -18.79
C LEU A 379 1.47 20.18 -18.16
N GLU A 380 0.81 19.90 -17.03
CA GLU A 380 -0.01 20.89 -16.31
C GLU A 380 0.06 20.69 -14.79
N SER A 381 -0.23 21.75 -14.02
CA SER A 381 -0.44 21.61 -12.58
C SER A 381 -1.39 22.66 -12.00
N SER A 382 -1.89 22.42 -10.79
CA SER A 382 -2.88 23.25 -10.11
C SER A 382 -2.35 24.59 -9.59
N GLY A 383 -1.10 24.64 -9.10
CA GLY A 383 -0.59 25.74 -8.28
C GLY A 383 -1.09 25.64 -6.81
N TYR A 384 -0.43 26.33 -5.88
CA TYR A 384 -0.80 26.32 -4.45
C TYR A 384 -1.99 27.21 -4.09
N TYR A 385 -2.33 28.20 -4.93
CA TYR A 385 -3.33 29.22 -4.59
C TYR A 385 -4.72 28.92 -5.14
N ARG A 386 -4.86 27.89 -6.00
CA ARG A 386 -6.17 27.49 -6.50
C ARG A 386 -6.95 26.75 -5.44
N LYS A 387 -8.21 27.14 -5.31
CA LYS A 387 -9.20 26.49 -4.47
C LYS A 387 -10.34 25.96 -5.35
N ASN A 388 -10.95 24.84 -4.95
CA ASN A 388 -12.19 24.36 -5.55
C ASN A 388 -13.38 25.24 -5.12
N LYS A 389 -14.60 24.89 -5.56
CA LYS A 389 -15.82 25.65 -5.24
C LYS A 389 -16.10 25.72 -3.73
N GLU A 390 -15.62 24.73 -2.98
CA GLU A 390 -15.72 24.63 -1.52
C GLU A 390 -14.54 25.30 -0.79
N GLY A 391 -13.68 26.04 -1.49
CA GLY A 391 -12.55 26.75 -0.88
C GLY A 391 -11.34 25.89 -0.51
N ARG A 392 -11.32 24.60 -0.90
CA ARG A 392 -10.22 23.66 -0.60
C ARG A 392 -9.10 23.77 -1.64
N ARG A 393 -7.85 23.77 -1.17
CA ARG A 393 -6.66 23.83 -2.05
C ARG A 393 -6.64 22.64 -3.01
N MET A 394 -6.40 22.91 -4.29
CA MET A 394 -6.15 21.87 -5.30
C MET A 394 -4.65 21.59 -5.37
N ASP A 395 -4.24 20.34 -5.19
CA ASP A 395 -2.83 19.92 -5.24
C ASP A 395 -2.65 18.77 -6.24
N TRP A 396 -2.52 19.11 -7.52
CA TRP A 396 -2.33 18.12 -8.58
C TRP A 396 -1.39 18.61 -9.68
N ALA A 397 -0.73 17.67 -10.33
CA ALA A 397 0.05 17.85 -11.54
C ALA A 397 -0.17 16.66 -12.46
N PHE A 398 -0.21 16.91 -13.76
CA PHE A 398 -0.27 15.87 -14.78
C PHE A 398 1.08 15.77 -15.49
N ILE A 399 1.65 14.57 -15.49
CA ILE A 399 2.93 14.25 -16.11
C ILE A 399 2.66 13.46 -17.38
N ARG A 400 3.02 14.02 -18.53
CA ARG A 400 2.97 13.30 -19.82
C ARG A 400 4.17 12.36 -19.89
N LEU A 401 3.92 11.08 -20.18
CA LEU A 401 5.00 10.12 -20.41
C LEU A 401 5.77 10.45 -21.69
N ASN A 402 7.07 10.21 -21.65
CA ASN A 402 7.86 10.15 -22.88
C ASN A 402 7.38 8.96 -23.73
N VAL A 403 7.20 9.17 -25.03
CA VAL A 403 6.66 8.15 -25.96
C VAL A 403 7.49 6.86 -25.91
N GLN A 404 8.82 7.02 -25.81
CA GLN A 404 9.76 5.92 -25.68
C GLN A 404 9.57 5.12 -24.40
N ASN A 405 8.95 5.69 -23.36
CA ASN A 405 8.82 5.09 -22.03
C ASN A 405 7.40 4.56 -21.77
N GLN A 406 6.51 4.63 -22.77
CA GLN A 406 5.13 4.17 -22.63
C GLN A 406 5.00 2.67 -22.36
N HIS A 407 5.93 1.87 -22.88
CA HIS A 407 5.96 0.42 -22.70
C HIS A 407 6.54 0.01 -21.34
N MET A 408 7.39 0.85 -20.73
CA MET A 408 8.05 0.56 -19.46
C MET A 408 7.09 0.70 -18.25
N PHE A 409 6.01 1.46 -18.39
CA PHE A 409 5.09 1.75 -17.28
C PHE A 409 3.64 1.82 -17.73
N GLY A 410 2.79 0.92 -17.22
CA GLY A 410 1.36 0.90 -17.48
C GLY A 410 1.08 0.38 -18.91
N GLU A 411 0.03 -0.37 -19.16
CA GLU A 411 -0.74 -0.27 -20.40
C GLU A 411 -2.18 -0.14 -19.97
N ASN A 412 -2.92 0.78 -20.60
CA ASN A 412 -4.37 0.71 -20.50
C ASN A 412 -4.91 -0.07 -21.67
N THR A 413 -5.22 -1.35 -21.45
CA THR A 413 -6.01 -2.13 -22.39
C THR A 413 -7.45 -1.65 -22.29
N THR A 414 -7.86 -0.82 -23.26
CA THR A 414 -9.28 -0.56 -23.52
C THR A 414 -9.84 -1.73 -24.33
N ALA A 415 -10.62 -2.60 -23.69
CA ALA A 415 -11.49 -3.53 -24.41
C ALA A 415 -12.85 -2.85 -24.62
N THR A 416 -13.30 -2.76 -25.88
CA THR A 416 -14.65 -2.31 -26.21
C THR A 416 -15.61 -3.49 -26.09
N GLY A 417 -16.41 -3.50 -25.02
CA GLY A 417 -17.56 -4.38 -24.88
C GLY A 417 -18.86 -3.71 -25.38
N PRO A 418 -19.97 -4.45 -25.48
CA PRO A 418 -21.24 -3.97 -26.04
C PRO A 418 -21.85 -2.76 -25.31
N ASN A 419 -21.42 -2.47 -24.07
CA ASN A 419 -22.00 -1.45 -23.19
C ASN A 419 -21.03 -0.31 -22.79
N GLY A 420 -19.89 -0.15 -23.49
CA GLY A 420 -18.97 0.99 -23.28
C GLY A 420 -17.52 0.61 -22.97
N THR A 421 -16.67 1.64 -22.83
CA THR A 421 -15.21 1.52 -22.67
C THR A 421 -14.81 1.31 -21.21
N LEU A 422 -14.27 0.13 -20.88
CA LEU A 422 -13.58 -0.15 -19.61
C LEU A 422 -12.07 0.15 -19.77
N CYS A 423 -11.46 0.77 -18.76
CA CYS A 423 -10.05 1.19 -18.76
C CYS A 423 -9.34 0.50 -17.59
N HIS A 424 -8.50 -0.50 -17.87
CA HIS A 424 -7.64 -1.17 -16.87
C HIS A 424 -6.22 -0.60 -16.96
N THR A 425 -5.40 -0.64 -15.90
CA THR A 425 -3.99 -0.15 -15.95
C THR A 425 -3.03 -1.23 -15.41
N TYR A 426 -1.98 -1.62 -16.15
CA TYR A 426 -0.98 -2.63 -15.73
C TYR A 426 0.48 -2.21 -15.91
N THR A 427 1.36 -2.25 -14.90
CA THR A 427 2.82 -1.99 -15.04
C THR A 427 3.65 -3.27 -15.16
N GLN A 428 4.70 -3.26 -16.01
CA GLN A 428 5.73 -4.31 -16.08
C GLN A 428 6.72 -4.27 -14.91
N SER A 429 7.01 -3.09 -14.34
CA SER A 429 7.96 -2.91 -13.25
C SER A 429 7.27 -2.84 -11.87
N GLY A 430 6.66 -3.95 -11.46
CA GLY A 430 6.11 -4.09 -10.11
C GLY A 430 4.80 -3.34 -9.82
N LEU A 431 4.06 -3.94 -8.88
CA LEU A 431 2.83 -3.52 -8.19
C LEU A 431 2.17 -2.21 -8.67
N ILE A 432 1.00 -2.31 -9.32
CA ILE A 432 -0.07 -1.29 -9.29
C ILE A 432 -1.44 -1.96 -9.53
N PRO A 433 -2.44 -1.73 -8.67
CA PRO A 433 -3.86 -1.70 -9.03
C PRO A 433 -4.48 -0.30 -8.84
N TYR A 434 -5.46 0.05 -9.68
CA TYR A 434 -6.28 1.26 -9.54
C TYR A 434 -7.78 0.94 -9.63
N ILE A 435 -8.59 1.66 -8.85
CA ILE A 435 -10.05 1.83 -9.04
C ILE A 435 -10.35 3.28 -9.43
N TYR A 436 -11.23 3.44 -10.41
CA TYR A 436 -11.91 4.68 -10.76
C TYR A 436 -13.36 4.58 -10.27
N SER A 437 -13.77 5.39 -9.30
CA SER A 437 -15.18 5.63 -9.01
C SER A 437 -15.71 6.55 -10.11
N GLY A 438 -16.66 6.04 -10.90
CA GLY A 438 -17.24 6.75 -12.01
C GLY A 438 -17.92 8.06 -11.60
N GLU A 439 -17.28 9.17 -11.92
CA GLU A 439 -17.94 10.30 -12.54
C GLU A 439 -17.06 10.77 -13.69
N ARG A 440 -17.61 10.73 -14.91
CA ARG A 440 -16.99 11.28 -16.11
C ARG A 440 -16.67 12.76 -15.79
N ILE A 441 -15.41 13.11 -15.56
CA ILE A 441 -14.99 14.51 -15.50
C ILE A 441 -15.03 15.01 -16.94
N THR A 442 -16.22 15.35 -17.43
CA THR A 442 -16.42 15.85 -18.79
C THR A 442 -15.88 17.26 -18.96
N GLU A 443 -15.54 17.99 -17.89
CA GLU A 443 -14.95 19.33 -18.00
C GLU A 443 -13.95 19.63 -16.87
N MET A 444 -12.65 19.54 -17.15
CA MET A 444 -11.67 20.37 -16.46
C MET A 444 -11.77 21.80 -17.01
N GLY A 445 -12.73 22.57 -16.49
CA GLY A 445 -12.82 24.03 -16.66
C GLY A 445 -12.73 24.52 -18.11
N SER A 446 -13.80 24.32 -18.88
CA SER A 446 -14.04 25.05 -20.13
C SER A 446 -14.35 26.52 -19.78
N GLN A 447 -13.36 27.42 -19.86
CA GLN A 447 -13.67 28.79 -20.23
C GLN A 447 -13.54 28.88 -21.74
N ARG A 448 -14.66 29.25 -22.38
CA ARG A 448 -14.82 29.43 -23.83
C ARG A 448 -13.61 30.12 -24.44
N TRP A 449 -12.96 29.43 -25.36
CA TRP A 449 -12.10 30.04 -26.36
C TRP A 449 -13.00 30.59 -27.47
N ASP A 450 -13.61 31.75 -27.23
CA ASP A 450 -14.14 32.52 -28.35
C ASP A 450 -12.93 33.12 -29.07
N ARG A 451 -12.66 32.62 -30.28
CA ARG A 451 -11.64 33.17 -31.17
C ARG A 451 -12.06 34.59 -31.55
N GLY A 452 -11.31 35.57 -31.05
CA GLY A 452 -11.23 36.94 -31.55
C GLY A 452 -9.77 37.26 -31.83
#